data_AF-A0A2V9K269-F1
#
_entry.id   AF-A0A2V9K269-F1
#
_cell.length_a   1.000
_cell.length_b   1.000
_cell.length_c   1.000
_cell.angle_alpha   90.00
_cell.angle_beta   90.00
_cell.angle_gamma   90.00
#
_symmetry.space_group_name_H-M   'P 1'
#
loop_
_entity.id
_entity.type
_entity.pdbx_description
1 polymer ?
#
loop_
_entity_poly.entity_id
_entity_poly.type
_entity_poly.pdbx_seq_one_letter_code
_entity_poly.pdbx_strand_id
1 'polypeptide(L)' 'GQDLAGKIHVYTGEMDNFYLNLAVYMMEDFLKSTADPRAEAVFEYGRPMKPHGWQPFTNAELVRMMAERMNKHAAAAR' A
#
# COMPACT_ATOMS: atom_id res chain seq x y z
N GLY A 1 -15.44 6.89 -3.73
CA GLY A 1 -14.22 7.44 -3.09
C GLY A 1 -14.12 7.00 -1.64
N GLN A 2 -15.16 7.27 -0.84
CA GLN A 2 -15.14 7.06 0.62
C GLN A 2 -14.80 5.62 1.01
N ASP A 3 -15.22 4.64 0.22
CA ASP A 3 -14.96 3.23 0.47
C ASP A 3 -13.48 2.85 0.40
N LEU A 4 -12.61 3.70 -0.14
CA LEU A 4 -11.17 3.44 -0.29
C LEU A 4 -10.30 4.23 0.70
N ALA A 5 -10.89 5.21 1.42
CA ALA A 5 -10.16 6.02 2.39
C ALA A 5 -9.51 5.14 3.47
N GLY A 6 -8.19 5.27 3.65
CA GLY A 6 -7.42 4.50 4.63
C GLY A 6 -7.30 3.00 4.31
N LYS A 7 -7.50 2.60 3.04
CA LYS A 7 -7.46 1.19 2.63
C LYS A 7 -6.37 0.85 1.62
N ILE A 8 -5.74 1.85 1.00
CA ILE A 8 -4.71 1.63 -0.03
C ILE A 8 -3.33 1.59 0.63
N HIS A 9 -2.62 0.48 0.47
CA HIS A 9 -1.26 0.27 0.93
C HIS A 9 -0.42 -0.22 -0.25
N VAL A 10 0.68 0.46 -0.55
CA VAL A 10 1.56 0.15 -1.68
C VAL A 10 3.00 0.01 -1.19
N TYR A 11 3.63 -1.12 -1.52
CA TYR A 11 4.99 -1.45 -1.17
C TYR A 11 5.76 -1.78 -2.45
N THR A 12 6.83 -1.04 -2.74
CA THR A 12 7.57 -1.19 -4.00
C THR A 12 9.06 -1.04 -3.77
N GLY A 13 9.90 -1.80 -4.48
CA GLY A 13 11.35 -1.62 -4.44
C GLY A 13 11.78 -0.26 -5.01
N GLU A 14 12.74 0.41 -4.38
CA GLU A 14 13.27 1.68 -4.91
C GLU A 14 13.96 1.50 -6.27
N MET A 15 14.56 0.32 -6.49
CA MET A 15 15.19 -0.08 -7.75
C MET A 15 14.45 -1.27 -8.36
N ASP A 16 13.15 -1.11 -8.56
CA ASP A 16 12.37 -2.07 -9.32
C ASP A 16 12.99 -2.29 -10.71
N ASN A 17 13.30 -3.56 -11.03
CA ASN A 17 14.01 -3.94 -12.25
C ASN A 17 13.18 -3.70 -13.53
N PHE A 18 11.88 -3.46 -13.38
CA PHE A 18 10.95 -3.11 -14.45
C PHE A 18 10.57 -1.63 -14.44
N TYR A 19 11.22 -0.80 -13.61
CA TYR A 19 10.98 0.64 -13.48
C TYR A 19 9.54 1.02 -13.08
N LEU A 20 8.77 0.07 -12.51
CA LEU A 20 7.37 0.29 -12.11
C LEU A 20 7.25 1.26 -10.93
N ASN A 21 8.32 1.41 -10.14
CA ASN A 21 8.42 2.42 -9.08
C ASN A 21 8.13 3.84 -9.58
N LEU A 22 8.46 4.17 -10.83
CA LEU A 22 8.16 5.48 -11.42
C LEU A 22 6.65 5.75 -11.50
N ALA A 23 5.86 4.74 -11.89
CA ALA A 23 4.40 4.85 -11.91
C ALA A 23 3.82 4.91 -10.49
N VAL A 24 4.46 4.22 -9.53
CA VAL A 24 4.05 4.26 -8.12
C VAL A 24 4.26 5.65 -7.52
N TYR A 25 5.35 6.36 -7.87
CA TYR A 25 5.52 7.77 -7.48
C TYR A 25 4.39 8.65 -8.01
N MET A 26 4.01 8.49 -9.28
CA MET A 26 2.89 9.23 -9.87
C MET A 26 1.55 8.92 -9.17
N MET A 27 1.33 7.66 -8.80
CA MET A 27 0.15 7.24 -8.03
C MET A 27 0.13 7.86 -6.63
N GLU A 28 1.28 7.91 -5.95
CA GLU A 28 1.40 8.54 -4.63
C GLU A 28 1.07 10.03 -4.70
N ASP A 29 1.62 10.76 -5.68
CA ASP A 29 1.36 12.18 -5.87
C ASP A 29 -0.13 12.45 -6.15
N PHE A 30 -0.74 11.64 -7.02
CA PHE A 30 -2.18 11.70 -7.28
C PHE A 30 -2.99 11.48 -5.99
N LEU A 31 -2.75 10.40 -5.25
CA LEU A 31 -3.54 10.09 -4.05
C LEU A 31 -3.33 11.13 -2.94
N LYS A 32 -2.15 11.72 -2.80
CA LYS A 32 -1.89 12.83 -1.87
C LYS A 32 -2.67 14.09 -2.20
N SER A 33 -2.96 14.33 -3.48
CA SER A 33 -3.74 15.49 -3.96
C SER A 33 -5.24 15.37 -3.73
N THR A 34 -5.75 14.18 -3.42
CA THR A 34 -7.19 13.96 -3.18
C THR A 34 -7.66 14.68 -1.91
N ALA A 35 -8.82 15.33 -1.97
CA ALA A 35 -9.40 16.07 -0.84
C ALA A 35 -10.83 15.67 -0.49
N ASP A 36 -11.61 15.16 -1.45
CA ASP A 36 -13.02 14.78 -1.24
C ASP A 36 -13.35 13.42 -1.89
N PRO A 37 -13.13 12.31 -1.16
CA PRO A 37 -12.47 12.21 0.14
C PRO A 37 -10.95 12.13 -0.02
N ARG A 38 -10.23 12.45 1.07
CA ARG A 38 -8.80 12.18 1.17
C ARG A 38 -8.54 10.67 1.13
N ALA A 39 -7.60 10.22 0.30
CA ALA A 39 -7.31 8.81 0.13
C ALA A 39 -6.70 8.14 1.38
N GLU A 40 -5.88 8.88 2.15
CA GLU A 40 -5.17 8.35 3.33
C GLU A 40 -4.38 7.06 3.03
N ALA A 41 -3.70 7.01 1.89
CA ALA A 41 -2.96 5.85 1.43
C ALA A 41 -1.54 5.77 2.06
N VAL A 42 -1.04 4.55 2.22
CA VAL A 42 0.32 4.25 2.70
C VAL A 42 1.20 3.86 1.53
N PHE A 43 2.38 4.48 1.44
CA PHE A 43 3.42 4.14 0.47
C PHE A 43 4.73 3.91 1.20
N GLU A 44 5.38 2.77 0.93
CA GLU A 44 6.74 2.52 1.39
C GLU A 44 7.61 2.00 0.25
N TYR A 45 8.83 2.52 0.21
CA TYR A 45 9.80 2.18 -0.81
C TYR A 45 10.95 1.39 -0.19
N GLY A 46 11.32 0.28 -0.84
CA GLY A 46 12.43 -0.55 -0.40
C GLY A 46 13.75 0.13 -0.62
N ARG A 47 14.17 0.95 0.37
CA ARG A 47 15.41 1.72 0.34
C ARG A 47 16.50 1.12 1.24
N PRO A 48 17.78 1.27 0.87
CA PRO A 48 18.21 1.60 -0.48
C PRO A 48 18.14 0.36 -1.38
N MET A 49 17.93 0.56 -2.69
CA MET A 49 18.29 -0.43 -3.73
C MET A 49 17.49 -1.75 -3.76
N LYS A 50 16.25 -1.82 -3.28
CA LYS A 50 15.48 -3.08 -3.32
C LYS A 50 14.84 -3.34 -4.70
N PRO A 51 14.83 -4.60 -5.18
CA PRO A 51 14.36 -4.97 -6.52
C PRO A 51 12.85 -5.14 -6.62
N HIS A 52 12.38 -5.57 -7.80
CA HIS A 52 11.00 -5.98 -8.02
C HIS A 52 10.57 -7.09 -7.05
N GLY A 53 9.32 -7.02 -6.57
CA GLY A 53 8.77 -7.98 -5.61
C GLY A 53 9.19 -7.77 -4.16
N TRP A 54 9.91 -6.68 -3.85
CA TRP A 54 10.22 -6.32 -2.46
C TRP A 54 8.97 -5.93 -1.68
N GLN A 55 8.93 -6.36 -0.42
CA GLN A 55 7.99 -5.90 0.62
C GLN A 55 8.73 -5.90 1.97
N PRO A 56 8.30 -5.09 2.97
CA PRO A 56 8.97 -4.99 4.26
C PRO A 56 8.62 -6.14 5.23
N PHE A 57 7.81 -7.11 4.78
CA PHE A 57 7.27 -8.19 5.60
C PHE A 57 7.70 -9.56 5.08
N THR A 58 7.76 -10.54 5.97
CA THR A 58 7.65 -11.94 5.60
C THR A 58 6.23 -12.26 5.11
N ASN A 59 6.07 -13.31 4.30
CA ASN A 59 4.74 -13.75 3.88
C ASN A 59 3.82 -14.10 5.07
N ALA A 60 4.38 -14.63 6.17
CA ALA A 60 3.61 -14.96 7.36
C ALA A 60 3.08 -13.70 8.07
N GLU A 61 3.90 -12.64 8.17
CA GLU A 61 3.46 -11.34 8.69
C GLU A 61 2.39 -10.72 7.80
N LEU A 62 2.58 -10.76 6.47
CA LEU A 62 1.58 -10.28 5.51
C LEU A 62 0.22 -10.96 5.72
N VAL A 63 0.20 -12.29 5.82
CA VAL A 63 -1.03 -13.05 6.06
C VAL A 63 -1.68 -12.68 7.40
N ARG A 64 -0.89 -12.46 8.45
CA ARG A 64 -1.42 -12.03 9.76
C ARG A 64 -2.05 -10.64 9.69
N MET A 65 -1.40 -9.68 9.04
CA MET A 65 -1.96 -8.34 8.85
C MET A 65 -3.26 -8.37 8.04
N MET A 66 -3.33 -9.20 6.99
CA MET A 66 -4.56 -9.41 6.23
C MET A 66 -5.68 -9.99 7.11
N ALA A 67 -5.38 -11.01 7.92
CA ALA A 67 -6.34 -11.60 8.84
C ALA A 67 -6.83 -10.61 9.90
N GLU A 68 -5.95 -9.79 10.48
CA GLU A 68 -6.31 -8.72 11.41
C GLU A 68 -7.24 -7.70 10.76
N ARG A 69 -6.93 -7.28 9.52
CA ARG A 69 -7.78 -6.36 8.75
C ARG A 69 -9.16 -6.98 8.51
N MET A 70 -9.20 -8.24 8.07
CA MET A 70 -10.45 -8.96 7.84
C MET A 70 -11.27 -9.06 9.13
N ASN A 71 -10.67 -9.46 10.25
CA ASN A 71 -11.37 -9.60 11.53
C ASN A 71 -11.93 -8.27 12.03
N LYS A 72 -11.15 -7.18 11.92
CA LYS A 72 -11.58 -5.83 12.29
C LYS A 72 -12.82 -5.38 11.51
N HIS A 73 -12.92 -5.75 10.24
CA HIS A 73 -14.03 -5.34 9.37
C HIS A 73 -15.17 -6.35 9.27
N ALA A 74 -14.93 -7.64 9.52
CA ALA A 74 -15.96 -8.66 9.60
C ALA A 74 -16.89 -8.43 10.80
N ALA A 75 -16.37 -7.85 11.90
CA ALA A 75 -17.18 -7.42 13.04
C ALA A 75 -18.07 -6.20 12.73
N ALA A 76 -17.73 -5.40 11.71
CA ALA A 76 -18.50 -4.24 11.29
C ALA A 76 -19.58 -4.57 10.23
N ALA A 77 -19.57 -5.80 9.69
CA ALA A 77 -20.51 -6.29 8.68
C ALA A 77 -21.55 -7.28 9.25
N ARG A 78 -21.54 -7.52 10.56
CA ARG A 78 -22.55 -8.26 11.33
C ARG A 78 -23.38 -7.29 12.14
#